data_AF-A0A4R4T6A0-F1
#
_entry.id   AF-A0A4R4T6A0-F1
#
_cell.length_a   1.000
_cell.length_b   1.000
_cell.length_c   1.000
_cell.angle_alpha   90.00
_cell.angle_beta   90.00
_cell.angle_gamma   90.00
#
_symmetry.space_group_name_H-M   'P 1'
#
loop_
_entity.id
_entity.type
_entity.pdbx_description
1 polymer ?
#
loop_
_entity_poly.entity_id
_entity_poly.type
_entity_poly.pdbx_seq_one_letter_code
_entity_poly.pdbx_strand_id
1 'polypeptide(L)'
;MFGFAADPRALDDLRTAPARIRDLALLALQDLVHGEQRGARLGVRAGVDLTGHRKLYVDPKAEWRIVYAERPAPANATHAGEIFLLAVGPRDGHAVYNSAAHRLGRTAPASSAARQLSGRSAAPTTSRHWLPSPRTEIPR
;
A
#
# COMPACT_ATOMS: atom_id res chain seq x y z
N MET A 1 21.05 -3.48 19.30
CA MET A 1 19.68 -2.95 19.26
C MET A 1 19.64 -1.69 18.40
N PHE A 2 18.60 -1.57 17.59
CA PHE A 2 18.30 -0.45 16.71
C PHE A 2 17.20 0.42 17.33
N GLY A 3 17.10 1.68 16.90
CA GLY A 3 15.90 2.48 17.08
C GLY A 3 14.79 2.02 16.13
N PHE A 4 13.54 2.40 16.41
CA PHE A 4 12.40 2.14 15.54
C PHE A 4 11.75 3.46 15.12
N ALA A 5 11.57 3.62 13.81
CA ALA A 5 10.80 4.69 13.22
C ALA A 5 9.92 4.14 12.10
N ALA A 6 8.87 4.85 11.73
CA ALA A 6 7.96 4.39 10.68
C ALA A 6 7.45 5.55 9.83
N ASP A 7 7.18 5.28 8.55
CA ASP A 7 6.25 6.11 7.79
C ASP A 7 4.88 6.03 8.50
N PRO A 8 4.20 7.16 8.79
CA PRO A 8 2.91 7.14 9.48
C PRO A 8 1.88 6.22 8.78
N ARG A 9 1.91 6.17 7.45
CA ARG A 9 1.02 5.31 6.64
C ARG A 9 1.32 3.82 6.81
N ALA A 10 2.55 3.47 7.18
CA ALA A 10 2.89 2.08 7.50
C ALA A 10 2.32 1.61 8.84
N LEU A 11 2.06 2.54 9.77
CA LEU A 11 1.31 2.22 10.98
C LEU A 11 -0.16 1.92 10.66
N ASP A 12 -0.73 2.60 9.67
CA ASP A 12 -2.08 2.32 9.17
C ASP A 12 -2.16 0.96 8.46
N ASP A 13 -1.12 0.57 7.72
CA ASP A 13 -1.01 -0.78 7.17
C ASP A 13 -1.12 -1.86 8.26
N LEU A 14 -0.39 -1.67 9.37
CA LEU A 14 -0.43 -2.59 10.51
C LEU A 14 -1.82 -2.60 11.17
N ARG A 15 -2.47 -1.45 11.32
CA ARG A 15 -3.81 -1.35 11.93
C ARG A 15 -4.88 -2.03 11.09
N THR A 16 -4.77 -1.94 9.76
CA THR A 16 -5.74 -2.49 8.81
C THR A 16 -5.48 -3.94 8.41
N ALA A 17 -4.28 -4.47 8.69
CA ALA A 17 -3.96 -5.87 8.46
C ALA A 17 -4.86 -6.81 9.29
N PRO A 18 -5.11 -8.04 8.81
CA PRO A 18 -5.77 -9.07 9.61
C PRO A 18 -5.04 -9.27 10.94
N ALA A 19 -5.78 -9.47 12.04
CA ALA A 19 -5.21 -9.49 13.40
C ALA A 19 -3.98 -10.42 13.52
N ARG A 20 -4.09 -11.65 13.03
CA ARG A 20 -2.97 -12.61 13.03
C ARG A 20 -1.73 -12.10 12.27
N ILE A 21 -1.94 -11.43 11.14
CA ILE A 21 -0.84 -10.86 10.34
C ILE A 21 -0.20 -9.69 11.09
N ARG A 22 -1.01 -8.84 11.73
CA ARG A 22 -0.50 -7.75 12.56
C ARG A 22 0.38 -8.29 13.70
N ASP A 23 -0.07 -9.33 14.40
CA ASP A 23 0.68 -9.90 15.52
C ASP A 23 2.01 -10.50 15.06
N LEU A 24 2.00 -11.25 13.94
CA LEU A 24 3.22 -11.76 13.31
C LEU A 24 4.15 -10.64 12.84
N ALA A 25 3.60 -9.56 12.30
CA ALA A 25 4.39 -8.41 11.86
C ALA A 25 5.05 -7.70 13.06
N LEU A 26 4.34 -7.54 14.18
CA LEU A 26 4.88 -6.93 15.39
C LEU A 26 6.02 -7.77 15.99
N LEU A 27 5.89 -9.10 15.99
CA LEU A 27 6.98 -10.01 16.39
C LEU A 27 8.19 -9.85 15.46
N ALA A 28 7.99 -9.87 14.14
CA ALA A 28 9.09 -9.68 13.19
C ALA A 28 9.77 -8.30 13.32
N LEU A 29 9.02 -7.25 13.68
CA LEU A 29 9.55 -5.92 13.95
C LEU A 29 10.38 -5.88 15.25
N GLN A 30 9.96 -6.61 16.28
CA GLN A 30 10.73 -6.77 17.50
C GLN A 30 12.08 -7.44 17.22
N ASP A 31 12.08 -8.58 16.52
CA ASP A 31 13.30 -9.30 16.14
C ASP A 31 14.24 -8.42 15.29
N LEU A 32 13.68 -7.61 14.38
CA LEU A 32 14.43 -6.63 13.60
C LEU A 32 15.12 -5.58 14.48
N VAL A 33 14.37 -5.00 15.41
CA VAL A 33 14.85 -3.93 16.30
C VAL A 33 15.93 -4.47 17.25
N HIS A 34 15.81 -5.71 17.71
CA HIS A 34 16.86 -6.36 18.50
C HIS A 34 18.08 -6.77 17.65
N GLY A 35 17.90 -6.90 16.34
CA GLY A 35 18.95 -7.34 15.40
C GLY A 35 19.05 -8.86 15.31
N GLU A 36 18.05 -9.58 15.78
CA GLU A 36 17.95 -11.05 15.78
C GLU A 36 17.52 -11.58 14.41
N GLN A 37 16.82 -10.75 13.63
CA GLN A 37 16.41 -11.05 12.27
C GLN A 37 16.88 -9.97 11.31
N ARG A 38 17.16 -10.37 10.06
CA ARG A 38 17.43 -9.43 8.97
C ARG A 38 16.83 -9.92 7.67
N GLY A 39 16.27 -8.96 6.93
CA GLY A 39 15.54 -9.19 5.70
C GLY A 39 16.44 -9.23 4.48
N ALA A 40 15.97 -9.86 3.42
CA ALA A 40 16.67 -9.88 2.14
C ALA A 40 16.70 -8.47 1.52
N ARG A 41 17.84 -8.11 0.93
CA ARG A 41 17.98 -6.84 0.21
C ARG A 41 17.03 -6.80 -0.99
N LEU A 42 16.43 -5.63 -1.20
CA LEU A 42 15.66 -5.32 -2.39
C LEU A 42 16.59 -4.71 -3.45
N GLY A 43 16.21 -4.93 -4.70
CA GLY A 43 16.70 -4.22 -5.88
C GLY A 43 15.49 -3.76 -6.67
N VAL A 44 15.55 -3.88 -7.99
CA VAL A 44 14.38 -3.57 -8.84
C VAL A 44 13.27 -4.60 -8.62
N ARG A 45 12.04 -4.14 -8.34
CA ARG A 45 10.83 -4.95 -8.18
C ARG A 45 9.67 -4.29 -8.90
N ALA A 46 9.02 -5.04 -9.79
CA ALA A 46 7.84 -4.58 -10.54
C ALA A 46 8.05 -3.20 -11.22
N GLY A 47 9.23 -2.97 -11.80
CA GLY A 47 9.57 -1.70 -12.46
C GLY A 47 9.96 -0.56 -11.52
N VAL A 48 10.02 -0.78 -10.20
CA VAL A 48 10.47 0.22 -9.23
C VAL A 48 11.82 -0.16 -8.64
N ASP A 49 12.74 0.81 -8.57
CA ASP A 49 13.98 0.66 -7.83
C ASP A 49 13.78 0.85 -6.31
N LEU A 50 13.86 -0.27 -5.59
CA LEU A 50 13.85 -0.32 -4.12
C LEU A 50 15.23 -0.65 -3.55
N THR A 51 16.31 -0.42 -4.31
CA THR A 51 17.68 -0.54 -3.81
C THR A 51 17.86 0.29 -2.53
N GLY A 52 18.64 -0.23 -1.58
CA GLY A 52 18.82 0.33 -0.24
C GLY A 52 17.76 -0.08 0.78
N HIS A 53 16.70 -0.77 0.35
CA HIS A 53 15.66 -1.28 1.23
C HIS A 53 15.75 -2.80 1.39
N ARG A 54 15.02 -3.34 2.35
CA ARG A 54 14.95 -4.76 2.65
C ARG A 54 13.50 -5.21 2.76
N LYS A 55 13.30 -6.52 2.57
CA LYS A 55 12.00 -7.17 2.80
C LYS A 55 12.11 -8.30 3.81
N LEU A 56 11.02 -8.51 4.55
CA LEU A 56 10.77 -9.71 5.34
C LEU A 56 9.44 -10.34 4.96
N TYR A 57 9.35 -11.65 5.07
CA TYR A 57 8.08 -12.36 5.02
C TYR A 57 7.46 -12.32 6.41
N VAL A 58 6.17 -12.00 6.49
CA VAL A 58 5.45 -11.89 7.77
C VAL A 58 4.85 -13.22 8.17
N ASP A 59 4.30 -13.94 7.21
CA ASP A 59 3.57 -15.17 7.44
C ASP A 59 4.27 -16.36 6.75
N PRO A 60 4.01 -17.61 7.21
CA PRO A 60 4.62 -18.80 6.63
C PRO A 60 4.29 -19.04 5.15
N LYS A 61 3.14 -18.54 4.67
CA LYS A 61 2.74 -18.67 3.26
C LYS A 61 3.41 -17.62 2.37
N ALA A 62 4.15 -16.68 2.96
CA ALA A 62 4.78 -15.56 2.29
C ALA A 62 3.79 -14.73 1.44
N GLU A 63 2.54 -14.61 1.93
CA GLU A 63 1.49 -13.80 1.35
C GLU A 63 1.61 -12.33 1.78
N TRP A 64 2.26 -12.06 2.93
CA TRP A 64 2.46 -10.74 3.50
C TRP A 64 3.94 -10.42 3.70
N ARG A 65 4.28 -9.15 3.54
CA ARG A 65 5.66 -8.64 3.67
C ARG A 65 5.72 -7.35 4.45
N ILE A 66 6.87 -7.16 5.09
CA ILE A 66 7.37 -5.87 5.56
C ILE A 66 8.42 -5.38 4.57
N VAL A 67 8.37 -4.09 4.24
CA VAL A 67 9.45 -3.36 3.57
C VAL A 67 9.98 -2.30 4.52
N TYR A 68 11.29 -2.27 4.70
CA TYR A 68 11.95 -1.35 5.63
C TYR A 68 13.32 -0.90 5.10
N ALA A 69 13.85 0.15 5.72
CA ALA A 69 15.23 0.59 5.54
C ALA A 69 15.98 0.51 6.88
N GLU A 70 17.29 0.30 6.82
CA GLU A 70 18.17 0.54 7.95
C GLU A 70 18.85 1.88 7.72
N ARG A 71 18.69 2.79 8.67
CA ARG A 71 19.24 4.14 8.62
C ARG A 71 20.35 4.30 9.64
N PRO A 72 21.38 5.11 9.35
CA PRO A 72 22.33 5.50 10.39
C PRO A 72 21.59 6.23 11.50
N ALA A 73 21.98 5.94 12.75
CA ALA A 73 21.44 6.66 13.89
C ALA A 73 21.94 8.11 13.89
N PRO A 74 21.17 9.07 14.44
CA PRO A 74 21.69 10.39 14.75
C PRO A 74 22.95 10.31 15.62
N ALA A 75 23.85 11.29 15.49
CA ALA A 75 25.16 11.27 16.16
C ALA A 75 25.09 11.19 17.70
N ASN A 76 23.95 11.57 18.29
CA ASN A 76 23.70 11.56 19.72
C ASN A 76 22.82 10.38 20.19
N ALA A 77 22.55 9.40 19.33
CA ALA A 77 21.69 8.27 19.65
C ALA A 77 22.44 7.16 20.43
N THR A 78 21.71 6.47 21.30
CA THR A 78 22.22 5.31 22.08
C THR A 78 22.11 3.97 21.35
N HIS A 79 21.61 3.97 20.11
CA HIS A 79 21.41 2.77 19.29
C HIS A 79 22.29 2.80 18.03
N ALA A 80 22.58 1.62 17.48
CA ALA A 80 23.55 1.49 16.37
C ALA A 80 23.03 2.02 15.01
N GLY A 81 21.71 2.11 14.87
CA GLY A 81 21.01 2.54 13.65
C GLY A 81 19.51 2.52 13.91
N GLU A 82 18.72 2.92 12.92
CA GLU A 82 17.26 2.88 13.01
C GLU A 82 16.68 1.92 11.97
N ILE A 83 15.75 1.06 12.41
CA ILE A 83 14.84 0.36 11.51
C ILE A 83 13.73 1.35 11.16
N PHE A 84 13.68 1.76 9.89
CA PHE A 84 12.59 2.59 9.37
C PHE A 84 11.58 1.73 8.60
N LEU A 85 10.42 1.50 9.20
CA LEU A 85 9.32 0.78 8.58
C LEU A 85 8.71 1.62 7.46
N LEU A 86 8.73 1.10 6.23
CA LEU A 86 8.25 1.82 5.05
C LEU A 86 6.87 1.34 4.61
N ALA A 87 6.60 0.03 4.63
CA ALA A 87 5.28 -0.53 4.32
C ALA A 87 5.07 -1.94 4.88
N VAL A 88 3.82 -2.28 5.16
CA VAL A 88 3.37 -3.65 5.45
C VAL A 88 2.22 -3.96 4.50
N GLY A 89 2.19 -5.15 3.91
CA GLY A 89 1.10 -5.45 3.00
C GLY A 89 1.20 -6.79 2.30
N PRO A 90 0.17 -7.13 1.53
CA PRO A 90 0.16 -8.34 0.74
C PRO A 90 1.20 -8.28 -0.39
N ARG A 91 1.67 -9.47 -0.78
CA ARG A 91 2.46 -9.69 -2.00
C ARG A 91 1.68 -9.39 -3.25
N ASP A 92 0.40 -9.74 -3.21
CA ASP A 92 -0.43 -9.85 -4.39
C ASP A 92 -0.47 -8.52 -5.13
N GLY A 93 -0.42 -8.60 -6.47
CA GLY A 93 -0.28 -7.42 -7.33
C GLY A 93 0.91 -6.51 -7.00
N HIS A 94 1.92 -6.98 -6.27
CA HIS A 94 3.04 -6.17 -5.74
C HIS A 94 2.61 -5.03 -4.81
N ALA A 95 1.44 -5.12 -4.16
CA ALA A 95 0.82 -4.04 -3.39
C ALA A 95 1.76 -3.41 -2.34
N VAL A 96 2.48 -4.23 -1.57
CA VAL A 96 3.45 -3.75 -0.57
C VAL A 96 4.61 -2.96 -1.20
N TYR A 97 5.10 -3.39 -2.37
CA TYR A 97 6.21 -2.72 -3.04
C TYR A 97 5.74 -1.42 -3.69
N ASN A 98 4.54 -1.41 -4.27
CA ASN A 98 3.93 -0.20 -4.83
C ASN A 98 3.66 0.84 -3.74
N SER A 99 3.23 0.39 -2.55
CA SER A 99 3.05 1.27 -1.39
C SER A 99 4.40 1.87 -0.95
N ALA A 100 5.43 1.04 -0.80
CA ALA A 100 6.78 1.51 -0.46
C ALA A 100 7.33 2.50 -1.51
N ALA A 101 7.19 2.16 -2.79
CA ALA A 101 7.58 2.96 -3.94
C ALA A 101 6.94 4.34 -3.92
N HIS A 102 5.61 4.38 -3.77
CA HIS A 102 4.83 5.62 -3.66
C HIS A 102 5.28 6.48 -2.48
N ARG A 103 5.55 5.85 -1.32
CA ARG A 103 6.02 6.56 -0.11
C ARG A 103 7.40 7.17 -0.27
N LEU A 104 8.25 6.58 -1.12
CA LEU A 104 9.56 7.10 -1.49
C LEU A 104 9.53 8.12 -2.63
N GLY A 105 8.34 8.46 -3.17
CA GLY A 105 8.21 9.31 -4.36
C GLY A 105 8.72 8.65 -5.64
N ARG A 106 8.85 7.32 -5.65
CA ARG A 106 9.33 6.52 -6.77
C ARG A 106 8.13 5.84 -7.40
N THR A 107 7.34 6.54 -8.20
CA THR A 107 6.20 5.92 -8.88
C THR A 107 6.70 5.02 -10.01
N ALA A 108 6.27 3.75 -10.01
CA ALA A 108 6.28 2.95 -11.23
C ALA A 108 5.36 3.63 -12.26
N PRO A 109 5.62 3.54 -13.57
CA PRO A 109 4.58 3.84 -14.56
C PRO A 109 3.37 2.98 -14.22
N ALA A 110 2.20 3.60 -14.05
CA ALA A 110 1.01 2.96 -13.54
C ALA A 110 0.69 1.70 -14.36
N SER A 111 0.98 0.51 -13.81
CA SER A 111 0.39 -0.72 -14.32
C SER A 111 -1.05 -0.75 -13.82
N SER A 112 -1.94 -0.56 -14.78
CA SER A 112 -3.39 -0.52 -14.68
C SER A 112 -3.98 -1.79 -14.08
N ALA A 113 -3.99 -1.92 -12.76
CA ALA A 113 -4.67 -3.01 -12.06
C ALA A 113 -5.42 -2.51 -10.82
N ALA A 114 -6.32 -1.54 -11.02
CA ALA A 114 -7.56 -1.39 -10.25
C ALA A 114 -8.39 -0.26 -10.89
N ARG A 115 -9.08 -0.57 -11.98
CA ARG A 115 -10.23 0.22 -12.43
C ARG A 115 -11.36 -0.02 -11.41
N GLN A 116 -11.25 0.57 -10.22
CA GLN A 116 -12.42 0.76 -9.37
C GLN A 116 -13.19 1.92 -9.97
N LEU A 117 -14.16 1.56 -10.82
CA LEU A 117 -15.28 2.40 -11.21
C LEU A 117 -15.99 2.85 -9.91
N SER A 118 -15.56 3.96 -9.33
CA SER A 118 -16.44 4.75 -8.48
C SER A 118 -17.50 5.35 -9.40
N GLY A 119 -18.65 4.69 -9.44
CA GLY A 119 -19.84 5.20 -10.08
C GLY A 119 -20.25 6.53 -9.45
N ARG A 120 -19.81 7.64 -10.06
CA ARG A 120 -20.53 8.90 -9.92
C ARG A 120 -21.83 8.73 -10.70
N SER A 121 -22.89 8.37 -9.98
CA SER A 121 -24.26 8.51 -10.45
C SER A 121 -24.47 9.99 -10.78
N ALA A 122 -24.36 10.35 -12.06
CA ALA A 122 -24.85 11.61 -12.55
C ALA A 122 -26.38 11.50 -12.58
N ALA A 123 -27.05 12.23 -11.69
CA ALA A 123 -28.50 12.34 -11.67
C ALA A 123 -29.00 12.93 -13.01
N PRO A 124 -29.96 12.32 -13.70
CA PRO A 124 -30.62 12.96 -14.83
C PRO A 124 -31.57 14.03 -14.30
N THR A 125 -31.23 15.30 -14.57
CA THR A 125 -32.14 16.44 -14.36
C THR A 125 -33.43 16.18 -15.14
N THR A 126 -34.53 16.12 -14.40
CA THR A 126 -35.88 16.08 -14.94
C THR A 126 -36.21 17.44 -15.54
N SER A 127 -36.70 17.49 -16.77
CA SER A 127 -37.65 18.52 -17.19
C SER A 127 -38.55 18.01 -18.30
N ARG A 128 -39.82 17.90 -17.92
CA ARG A 128 -40.99 17.59 -18.75
C ARG A 128 -41.12 18.64 -19.84
N HIS A 129 -41.40 18.20 -21.06
CA HIS A 129 -42.55 18.74 -21.78
C HIS A 129 -43.15 17.62 -22.63
N TRP A 130 -44.39 17.29 -22.30
CA TRP A 130 -45.24 16.38 -23.05
C TRP A 130 -46.11 17.28 -23.93
N LEU A 131 -45.93 17.21 -25.24
CA LEU A 131 -46.83 17.85 -26.22
C LEU A 131 -47.78 16.77 -26.73
N PRO A 132 -49.11 16.88 -26.52
CA PRO A 132 -50.06 16.01 -27.19
C PRO A 132 -50.09 16.32 -28.69
N SER A 133 -49.88 15.30 -29.52
CA SER A 133 -50.19 15.38 -30.95
C SER A 133 -51.71 15.34 -31.16
N PRO A 134 -52.29 16.26 -31.96
CA PRO A 134 -53.68 16.16 -32.35
C PRO A 134 -53.92 14.99 -33.32
N ARG A 135 -55.11 14.43 -33.16
CA ARG A 135 -55.65 13.16 -33.64
C ARG A 135 -55.87 13.14 -35.16
N THR A 136 -55.68 11.97 -35.74
CA THR A 136 -56.04 11.58 -37.11
C THR A 136 -57.52 11.84 -37.42
N GLU A 137 -57.79 12.48 -38.56
CA GLU A 137 -59.05 12.31 -39.30
C GLU A 137 -58.73 11.92 -40.74
N ILE A 138 -59.21 10.74 -41.14
CA ILE A 138 -59.36 10.29 -42.52
C ILE A 138 -60.87 10.18 -42.75
N PRO A 139 -61.40 10.74 -43.85
CA PRO A 139 -62.58 10.15 -44.44
C PRO A 139 -62.44 9.89 -45.95
N ARG A 140 -62.77 8.65 -46.29
CA ARG A 140 -63.34 8.06 -47.52
C ARG A 140 -63.00 8.65 -48.89
#